data_AF-A0A2V9LAL5-F1
#
_entry.id   AF-A0A2V9LAL5-F1
#
_cell.length_a   1.000
_cell.length_b   1.000
_cell.length_c   1.000
_cell.angle_alpha   90.00
_cell.angle_beta   90.00
_cell.angle_gamma   90.00
#
_symmetry.space_group_name_H-M   'P 1'
#
loop_
_entity.id
_entity.type
_entity.pdbx_description
1 polymer ?
#
loop_
_entity_poly.entity_id
_entity_poly.type
_entity_poly.pdbx_seq_one_letter_code
_entity_poly.pdbx_strand_id
1 'polypeptide(L)'
;MDYIFTDPPYGGHIAYLDLSILWNHWLGFSVPLSARQNEIIVGGELRLTEDHYITRLRESVRTCLSMLKRDRWLSVVFQHWNVRYFEAILEEATEAGADLRAAVTQIGDTIWSMHKKKNKEKVLAGEMILSFYKGGAGAPACRQQPYQLTIDQLVAETLAEVSPDGRPFAGELLFNRIILKAWRSSALQSLDVSREDLAEALTRKGWRYNAARHQWFQNSEPASASFQFSL
;
A
#
# COMPACT_ATOMS: atom_id res chain seq x y z
N MET A 1 16.49 16.43 -9.86
CA MET A 1 15.45 15.68 -10.59
C MET A 1 14.18 16.53 -10.72
N ASP A 2 13.47 16.45 -11.85
CA ASP A 2 12.21 17.20 -12.08
C ASP A 2 10.95 16.36 -11.79
N TYR A 3 11.08 15.03 -11.77
CA TYR A 3 10.01 14.13 -11.37
C TYR A 3 10.64 12.84 -10.88
N ILE A 4 10.02 12.20 -9.89
CA ILE A 4 10.41 10.86 -9.45
C ILE A 4 9.16 10.00 -9.43
N PHE A 5 9.25 8.83 -10.04
CA PHE A 5 8.25 7.77 -9.96
C PHE A 5 8.97 6.52 -9.48
N THR A 6 8.52 5.93 -8.38
CA THR A 6 9.22 4.80 -7.75
C THR A 6 8.23 3.78 -7.19
N ASP A 7 8.67 2.54 -7.15
CA ASP A 7 7.97 1.37 -6.62
C ASP A 7 8.93 0.64 -5.67
N PRO A 8 8.98 1.02 -4.37
CA PRO A 8 9.89 0.40 -3.42
C PRO A 8 9.43 -1.04 -3.10
N PRO A 9 10.34 -1.96 -2.74
CA PRO A 9 9.97 -3.34 -2.40
C PRO A 9 8.90 -3.39 -1.31
N TYR A 10 7.91 -4.28 -1.43
CA TYR A 10 6.79 -4.40 -0.48
C TYR A 10 7.15 -5.20 0.79
N GLY A 11 8.35 -5.03 1.34
CA GLY A 11 8.82 -5.76 2.53
C GLY A 11 9.48 -7.10 2.19
N GLY A 12 8.95 -8.21 2.68
CA GLY A 12 9.62 -9.53 2.66
C GLY A 12 9.25 -10.47 1.52
N HIS A 13 8.72 -9.96 0.42
CA HIS A 13 8.21 -10.81 -0.66
C HIS A 13 9.31 -11.43 -1.53
N ILE A 14 10.43 -10.73 -1.72
CA ILE A 14 11.53 -11.13 -2.61
C ILE A 14 12.85 -10.71 -1.98
N ALA A 15 13.78 -11.66 -1.79
CA ALA A 15 15.14 -11.37 -1.37
C ALA A 15 16.03 -11.20 -2.61
N TYR A 16 16.21 -9.96 -3.08
CA TYR A 16 16.79 -9.68 -4.39
C TYR A 16 18.27 -10.03 -4.44
N LEU A 17 19.04 -9.65 -3.41
CA LEU A 17 20.47 -9.96 -3.37
C LEU A 17 20.71 -11.46 -3.30
N ASP A 18 19.94 -12.19 -2.49
CA ASP A 18 20.02 -13.65 -2.37
C ASP A 18 19.75 -14.34 -3.72
N LEU A 19 18.71 -13.91 -4.44
CA LEU A 19 18.36 -14.44 -5.76
C LEU A 19 19.42 -14.10 -6.83
N SER A 20 20.15 -13.00 -6.65
CA SER A 20 21.18 -12.56 -7.59
C SER A 20 22.55 -13.23 -7.37
N ILE A 21 22.74 -14.06 -6.32
CA ILE A 21 24.04 -14.66 -5.96
C ILE A 21 24.69 -15.40 -7.15
N LEU A 22 23.94 -16.24 -7.86
CA LEU A 22 24.46 -16.98 -9.01
C LEU A 22 24.99 -16.05 -10.11
N TRP A 23 24.22 -15.00 -10.43
CA TRP A 23 24.57 -14.04 -11.46
C TRP A 23 25.76 -13.18 -11.07
N ASN A 24 25.80 -12.72 -9.82
CA ASN A 24 26.94 -11.98 -9.29
C ASN A 24 28.22 -12.82 -9.36
N HIS A 25 28.15 -14.10 -9.00
CA HIS A 25 29.31 -14.98 -9.08
C HIS A 25 29.75 -15.24 -10.53
N TRP A 26 28.81 -15.54 -11.42
CA TRP A 26 29.12 -15.79 -12.83
C TRP A 26 29.74 -14.56 -13.52
N LEU A 27 29.24 -13.36 -13.24
CA LEU A 27 29.73 -12.12 -13.83
C LEU A 27 30.96 -11.54 -13.10
N GLY A 28 31.44 -12.18 -12.04
CA GLY A 28 32.60 -11.72 -11.26
C GLY A 28 32.33 -10.48 -10.40
N PHE A 29 31.06 -10.17 -10.10
CA PHE A 29 30.70 -9.09 -9.18
C PHE A 29 30.82 -9.54 -7.73
N SER A 30 31.49 -8.73 -6.91
CA SER A 30 31.51 -8.92 -5.46
C SER A 30 30.33 -8.17 -4.82
N VAL A 31 29.56 -8.88 -3.99
CA VAL A 31 28.50 -8.28 -3.17
C VAL A 31 29.02 -8.22 -1.73
N PRO A 32 29.56 -7.07 -1.28
CA PRO A 32 30.11 -6.97 0.06
C PRO A 32 29.00 -7.09 1.11
N LEU A 33 29.37 -7.51 2.32
CA LEU A 33 28.42 -7.64 3.43
C LEU A 33 27.69 -6.32 3.72
N SER A 34 28.38 -5.18 3.56
CA SER A 34 27.78 -3.85 3.71
C SER A 34 26.65 -3.59 2.72
N ALA A 35 26.70 -4.13 1.50
CA ALA A 35 25.61 -4.03 0.55
C ALA A 35 24.40 -4.87 1.00
N ARG A 36 24.65 -6.09 1.50
CA ARG A 36 23.61 -6.97 2.04
C ARG A 36 22.90 -6.38 3.27
N GLN A 37 23.68 -5.78 4.18
CA GLN A 37 23.14 -5.10 5.36
C GLN A 37 22.27 -3.89 5.01
N ASN A 38 22.51 -3.26 3.85
CA ASN A 38 21.80 -2.09 3.38
C ASN A 38 20.58 -2.42 2.50
N GLU A 39 20.28 -3.69 2.26
CA GLU A 39 19.13 -4.10 1.46
C GLU A 39 17.80 -3.67 2.12
N ILE A 40 16.86 -3.19 1.31
CA ILE A 40 15.55 -2.71 1.74
C ILE A 40 14.49 -3.81 1.57
N ILE A 41 14.64 -4.88 2.35
CA ILE A 41 13.69 -6.00 2.40
C ILE A 41 13.46 -6.43 3.86
N VAL A 42 12.47 -7.31 4.07
CA VAL A 42 12.32 -8.08 5.31
C VAL A 42 12.74 -9.53 5.05
N GLY A 43 13.49 -10.13 5.98
CA GLY A 43 13.99 -11.50 5.84
C GLY A 43 15.33 -11.59 5.09
N GLY A 44 15.39 -12.46 4.08
CA GLY A 44 16.63 -12.82 3.39
C GLY A 44 17.63 -13.58 4.26
N GLU A 45 18.84 -13.79 3.75
CA GLU A 45 19.95 -14.48 4.44
C GLU A 45 20.26 -13.86 5.82
N LEU A 46 20.21 -12.52 5.91
CA LEU A 46 20.52 -11.77 7.13
C LEU A 46 19.34 -11.63 8.09
N ARG A 47 18.15 -12.14 7.75
CA ARG A 47 16.92 -12.06 8.57
C ARG A 47 16.61 -10.62 9.00
N LEU A 48 16.65 -9.69 8.04
CA LEU A 48 16.35 -8.28 8.26
C LEU A 48 14.94 -8.11 8.83
N THR A 49 14.79 -7.22 9.82
CA THR A 49 13.51 -7.03 10.54
C THR A 49 12.57 -6.08 9.83
N GLU A 50 11.30 -6.05 10.22
CA GLU A 50 10.34 -5.03 9.74
C GLU A 50 10.77 -3.61 10.11
N ASP A 51 11.36 -3.42 11.30
CA ASP A 51 11.86 -2.10 11.73
C ASP A 51 13.05 -1.62 10.89
N HIS A 52 13.92 -2.56 10.46
CA HIS A 52 14.97 -2.27 9.49
C HIS A 52 14.35 -1.79 8.17
N TYR A 53 13.39 -2.54 7.64
CA TYR A 53 12.69 -2.16 6.41
C TYR A 53 12.02 -0.78 6.52
N ILE A 54 11.32 -0.48 7.62
CA ILE A 54 10.70 0.83 7.87
C ILE A 54 11.76 1.94 7.86
N THR A 55 12.89 1.72 8.53
CA THR A 55 14.00 2.69 8.57
C THR A 55 14.53 2.97 7.16
N ARG A 56 14.79 1.91 6.38
CA ARG A 56 15.27 2.02 5.01
C ARG A 56 14.24 2.66 4.07
N LEU A 57 12.96 2.38 4.28
CA LEU A 57 11.86 2.98 3.52
C LEU A 57 11.79 4.50 3.75
N ARG A 58 11.90 4.95 5.01
CA ARG A 58 12.03 6.38 5.34
C ARG A 58 13.26 6.99 4.67
N GLU A 59 14.42 6.37 4.82
CA GLU A 59 15.65 6.86 4.18
C GLU A 59 15.52 6.98 2.64
N SER A 60 14.86 6.02 2.01
CA SER A 60 14.59 6.05 0.56
C SER A 60 13.70 7.23 0.17
N VAL A 61 12.57 7.43 0.85
CA VAL A 61 11.66 8.57 0.60
C VAL A 61 12.37 9.90 0.81
N ARG A 62 13.13 10.04 1.91
CA ARG A 62 13.95 11.22 2.21
C ARG A 62 14.95 11.51 1.10
N THR A 63 15.62 10.48 0.61
CA THR A 63 16.63 10.59 -0.45
C THR A 63 15.99 11.00 -1.77
N CYS A 64 14.84 10.41 -2.13
CA CYS A 64 14.07 10.84 -3.30
C CYS A 64 13.72 12.33 -3.21
N LEU A 65 13.18 12.77 -2.06
CA LEU A 65 12.80 14.17 -1.87
C LEU A 65 13.99 15.12 -1.80
N SER A 66 15.14 14.72 -1.27
CA SER A 66 16.34 15.57 -1.24
C SER A 66 16.89 15.84 -2.65
N MET A 67 16.85 14.84 -3.54
CA MET A 67 17.26 14.96 -4.95
C MET A 67 16.24 15.68 -5.85
N LEU A 68 14.98 15.75 -5.41
CA LEU A 68 13.91 16.40 -6.13
C LEU A 68 14.04 17.93 -6.01
N LYS A 69 14.00 18.63 -7.16
CA LYS A 69 13.95 20.10 -7.18
C LYS A 69 12.69 20.60 -6.46
N ARG A 70 12.71 21.85 -5.99
CA ARG A 70 11.50 22.49 -5.45
C ARG A 70 10.41 22.58 -6.52
N ASP A 71 9.15 22.60 -6.10
CA ASP A 71 7.98 22.71 -6.96
C ASP A 71 7.90 21.58 -7.99
N ARG A 72 8.19 20.36 -7.54
CA ARG A 72 8.16 19.12 -8.34
C ARG A 72 7.49 17.99 -7.58
N TRP A 73 7.21 16.91 -8.30
CA TRP A 73 6.38 15.81 -7.84
C TRP A 73 7.19 14.52 -7.61
N LEU A 74 6.77 13.79 -6.59
CA LEU A 74 7.18 12.41 -6.31
C LEU A 74 5.91 11.54 -6.32
N SER A 75 5.92 10.47 -7.10
CA SER A 75 4.88 9.43 -7.05
C SER A 75 5.49 8.12 -6.55
N VAL A 76 4.88 7.56 -5.51
CA VAL A 76 5.27 6.28 -4.92
C VAL A 76 4.12 5.30 -5.15
N VAL A 77 4.39 4.22 -5.88
CA VAL A 77 3.48 3.08 -6.01
C VAL A 77 3.70 2.18 -4.81
N PHE A 78 2.66 1.89 -4.04
CA PHE A 78 2.82 1.07 -2.85
C PHE A 78 1.54 0.31 -2.49
N GLN A 79 1.72 -0.90 -1.96
CA GLN A 79 0.64 -1.65 -1.33
C GLN A 79 1.16 -2.61 -0.26
N HIS A 80 0.57 -2.57 0.93
CA HIS A 80 0.87 -3.53 2.00
C HIS A 80 -0.21 -3.51 3.08
N TRP A 81 -0.43 -4.62 3.82
CA TRP A 81 -1.39 -4.63 4.94
C TRP A 81 -0.87 -3.92 6.20
N ASN A 82 0.45 -3.93 6.40
CA ASN A 82 1.08 -3.24 7.53
C ASN A 82 0.98 -1.72 7.36
N VAL A 83 0.13 -1.10 8.18
CA VAL A 83 -0.12 0.34 8.23
C VAL A 83 1.14 1.15 8.49
N ARG A 84 2.09 0.61 9.28
CA ARG A 84 3.36 1.28 9.62
C ARG A 84 4.20 1.61 8.39
N TYR A 85 4.03 0.87 7.29
CA TYR A 85 4.76 1.15 6.05
C TYR A 85 4.20 2.39 5.34
N PHE A 86 2.88 2.55 5.33
CA PHE A 86 2.25 3.77 4.81
C PHE A 86 2.58 4.97 5.69
N GLU A 87 2.55 4.79 7.01
CA GLU A 87 2.97 5.81 7.97
C GLU A 87 4.40 6.28 7.68
N ALA A 88 5.33 5.34 7.51
CA ALA A 88 6.72 5.64 7.17
C ALA A 88 6.86 6.52 5.91
N ILE A 89 6.11 6.22 4.85
CA ILE A 89 6.14 6.99 3.60
C ILE A 89 5.52 8.38 3.80
N LEU A 90 4.33 8.44 4.42
CA LEU A 90 3.54 9.66 4.56
C LEU A 90 4.20 10.68 5.51
N GLU A 91 4.68 10.21 6.66
CA GLU A 91 5.37 11.05 7.64
C GLU A 91 6.69 11.56 7.09
N GLU A 92 7.52 10.68 6.53
CA GLU A 92 8.81 11.09 6.00
C GLU A 92 8.67 12.07 4.83
N ALA A 93 7.68 11.87 3.96
CA ALA A 93 7.41 12.82 2.90
C ALA A 93 7.02 14.20 3.46
N THR A 94 6.20 14.22 4.51
CA THR A 94 5.78 15.45 5.20
C THR A 94 6.97 16.13 5.88
N GLU A 95 7.81 15.39 6.59
CA GLU A 95 9.03 15.89 7.25
C GLU A 95 10.03 16.47 6.25
N ALA A 96 10.15 15.86 5.06
CA ALA A 96 10.98 16.34 3.97
C ALA A 96 10.35 17.49 3.16
N GLY A 97 9.20 18.03 3.60
CA GLY A 97 8.54 19.21 3.03
C GLY A 97 7.72 18.93 1.77
N ALA A 98 7.19 17.71 1.63
CA ALA A 98 6.29 17.34 0.55
C ALA A 98 4.90 16.97 1.07
N ASP A 99 3.87 17.56 0.47
CA ASP A 99 2.48 17.29 0.84
C ASP A 99 1.90 16.19 -0.05
N LEU A 100 1.15 15.25 0.55
CA LEU A 100 0.31 14.33 -0.22
C LEU A 100 -0.82 15.12 -0.90
N ARG A 101 -0.82 15.16 -2.23
CA ARG A 101 -1.83 15.87 -3.04
C ARG A 101 -2.85 14.94 -3.67
N ALA A 102 -2.44 13.72 -4.01
CA ALA A 102 -3.34 12.70 -4.55
C ALA A 102 -2.94 11.33 -4.04
N ALA A 103 -3.94 10.47 -3.89
CA ALA A 103 -3.76 9.05 -3.63
C ALA A 103 -4.79 8.31 -4.47
N VAL A 104 -4.31 7.56 -5.46
CA VAL A 104 -5.14 6.88 -6.44
C VAL A 104 -5.00 5.39 -6.25
N THR A 105 -6.09 4.73 -5.85
CA THR A 105 -6.16 3.26 -5.81
C THR A 105 -6.35 2.74 -7.23
N GLN A 106 -5.39 1.96 -7.70
CA GLN A 106 -5.54 1.11 -8.86
C GLN A 106 -6.09 -0.23 -8.40
N ILE A 107 -7.31 -0.54 -8.81
CA ILE A 107 -7.84 -1.89 -8.66
C ILE A 107 -7.17 -2.68 -9.79
N GLY A 108 -6.23 -3.55 -9.43
CA GLY A 108 -5.56 -4.36 -10.44
C GLY A 108 -6.57 -5.23 -11.16
N ASP A 109 -6.49 -5.27 -12.49
CA ASP A 109 -6.96 -6.45 -13.20
C ASP A 109 -6.21 -7.65 -12.63
N THR A 110 -6.89 -8.78 -12.50
CA THR A 110 -6.33 -10.03 -11.97
C THR A 110 -5.21 -10.54 -12.90
N ILE A 111 -4.05 -9.87 -12.95
CA ILE A 111 -2.91 -10.30 -13.73
C ILE A 111 -2.33 -11.52 -13.03
N TRP A 112 -2.41 -12.60 -13.80
CA TRP A 112 -2.15 -13.99 -13.51
C TRP A 112 -0.68 -14.24 -13.10
N SER A 113 -0.30 -13.91 -11.87
CA SER A 113 1.00 -14.30 -11.30
C SER A 113 0.90 -15.64 -10.57
N MET A 114 1.82 -16.58 -10.83
CA MET A 114 1.87 -17.89 -10.20
C MET A 114 1.94 -17.84 -8.66
N HIS A 115 2.47 -16.75 -8.08
CA HIS A 115 2.48 -16.53 -6.63
C HIS A 115 1.07 -16.39 -6.03
N LYS A 116 0.11 -15.84 -6.80
CA LYS A 116 -1.29 -15.69 -6.40
C LYS A 116 -2.07 -17.02 -6.48
N LYS A 117 -1.59 -17.99 -7.26
CA LYS A 117 -2.20 -19.34 -7.37
C LYS A 117 -2.03 -20.16 -6.09
N LYS A 118 -0.97 -19.88 -5.29
CA LYS A 118 -0.64 -20.61 -4.06
C LYS A 118 -1.25 -20.01 -2.78
N ASN A 119 -1.51 -18.69 -2.75
CA ASN A 119 -2.08 -17.97 -1.60
C ASN A 119 -3.17 -16.97 -2.04
N LYS A 120 -4.28 -17.48 -2.59
CA LYS A 120 -5.37 -16.68 -3.21
C LYS A 120 -6.04 -15.66 -2.28
N GLU A 121 -5.89 -15.85 -0.97
CA GLU A 121 -6.54 -15.05 0.05
C GLU A 121 -5.68 -13.87 0.53
N LYS A 122 -4.34 -13.97 0.49
CA LYS A 122 -3.46 -13.09 1.29
C LYS A 122 -2.97 -11.82 0.58
N VAL A 123 -3.22 -11.65 -0.71
CA VAL A 123 -2.56 -10.62 -1.53
C VAL A 123 -3.57 -9.57 -1.95
N LEU A 124 -3.38 -8.33 -1.48
CA LEU A 124 -4.06 -7.14 -2.00
C LEU A 124 -3.78 -7.08 -3.51
N ALA A 125 -4.83 -7.16 -4.32
CA ALA A 125 -4.73 -7.27 -5.78
C ALA A 125 -4.46 -5.93 -6.48
N GLY A 126 -4.64 -4.83 -5.77
CA GLY A 126 -4.52 -3.47 -6.30
C GLY A 126 -3.37 -2.70 -5.64
N GLU A 127 -2.96 -1.64 -6.30
CA GLU A 127 -1.86 -0.77 -5.86
C GLU A 127 -2.40 0.61 -5.50
N MET A 128 -1.68 1.36 -4.65
CA MET A 128 -1.98 2.76 -4.40
C MET A 128 -0.84 3.63 -4.91
N ILE A 129 -1.16 4.61 -5.76
CA ILE A 129 -0.20 5.63 -6.18
C ILE A 129 -0.38 6.83 -5.26
N LEU A 130 0.62 7.08 -4.43
CA LEU A 130 0.73 8.25 -3.57
C LEU A 130 1.53 9.34 -4.29
N SER A 131 0.89 10.46 -4.61
CA SER A 131 1.54 11.59 -5.29
C SER A 131 1.75 12.75 -4.32
N PHE A 132 3.02 13.06 -4.09
CA PHE A 132 3.50 14.12 -3.25
C PHE A 132 3.98 15.30 -4.07
N TYR A 133 3.70 16.51 -3.58
CA TYR A 133 4.22 17.75 -4.15
C TYR A 133 5.19 18.38 -3.17
N LYS A 134 6.45 18.53 -3.58
CA LYS A 134 7.48 19.21 -2.79
C LYS A 134 7.33 20.72 -2.94
N GLY A 135 6.62 21.33 -2.00
CA GLY A 135 6.37 22.77 -2.01
C GLY A 135 7.66 23.58 -1.82
N GLY A 136 7.73 24.76 -2.42
CA GLY A 136 8.58 25.83 -1.93
C GLY A 136 8.21 26.19 -0.48
N ALA A 137 9.20 26.55 0.33
CA ALA A 137 9.04 26.82 1.77
C ALA A 137 7.76 27.63 2.09
N GLY A 138 6.86 27.07 2.91
CA GLY A 138 5.74 27.83 3.49
C GLY A 138 4.32 27.32 3.23
N ALA A 139 4.10 26.17 2.57
CA ALA A 139 2.77 25.57 2.58
C ALA A 139 2.54 24.83 3.90
N PRO A 140 1.61 25.28 4.78
CA PRO A 140 1.24 24.48 5.93
C PRO A 140 0.59 23.19 5.41
N ALA A 141 1.07 22.05 5.89
CA ALA A 141 0.38 20.79 5.72
C ALA A 141 -1.08 20.99 6.13
N CYS A 142 -2.03 20.64 5.27
CA CYS A 142 -3.45 20.64 5.62
C CYS A 142 -3.69 19.49 6.62
N ARG A 143 -3.26 19.66 7.86
CA ARG A 143 -3.69 18.84 9.00
C ARG A 143 -5.06 19.37 9.38
N GLN A 144 -6.10 18.67 8.94
CA GLN A 144 -7.43 18.90 9.47
C GLN A 144 -7.41 18.62 10.98
N GLN A 145 -8.27 19.30 11.74
CA GLN A 145 -8.34 19.16 13.19
C GLN A 145 -8.43 17.67 13.58
N PRO A 146 -7.80 17.24 14.69
CA PRO A 146 -7.84 15.85 15.14
C PRO A 146 -9.28 15.47 15.46
N TYR A 147 -9.96 14.87 14.49
CA TYR A 147 -11.27 14.29 14.66
C TYR A 147 -11.04 12.87 15.16
N GLN A 148 -11.26 12.65 16.47
CA GLN A 148 -11.14 11.35 17.12
C GLN A 148 -12.30 10.45 16.67
N LEU A 149 -12.21 9.90 15.47
CA LEU A 149 -13.04 8.78 15.06
C LEU A 149 -12.50 7.50 15.70
N THR A 150 -13.39 6.72 16.30
CA THR A 150 -13.03 5.33 16.61
C THR A 150 -12.84 4.54 15.32
N ILE A 151 -12.06 3.46 15.37
CA ILE A 151 -11.80 2.60 14.20
C ILE A 151 -13.13 2.12 13.58
N ASP A 152 -14.11 1.73 14.40
CA ASP A 152 -15.43 1.31 13.93
C ASP A 152 -16.19 2.40 13.19
N GLN A 153 -16.11 3.65 13.67
CA GLN A 153 -16.72 4.79 13.00
C GLN A 153 -16.01 5.08 11.67
N LEU A 154 -14.68 5.05 11.67
CA LEU A 154 -13.86 5.21 10.45
C LEU A 154 -14.21 4.16 9.40
N VAL A 155 -14.32 2.89 9.79
CA VAL A 155 -14.72 1.80 8.91
C VAL A 155 -16.14 2.00 8.40
N ALA A 156 -17.09 2.35 9.27
CA ALA A 156 -18.49 2.57 8.89
C ALA A 156 -18.66 3.73 7.90
N GLU A 157 -18.01 4.87 8.17
CA GLU A 157 -18.03 6.03 7.28
C GLU A 157 -17.39 5.70 5.93
N THR A 158 -16.24 5.02 5.94
CA THR A 158 -15.55 4.66 4.69
C THR A 158 -16.38 3.67 3.88
N LEU A 159 -17.04 2.72 4.55
CA LEU A 159 -17.93 1.76 3.91
C LEU A 159 -19.12 2.44 3.23
N ALA A 160 -19.73 3.42 3.91
CA ALA A 160 -20.82 4.22 3.35
C ALA A 160 -20.40 5.05 2.12
N GLU A 161 -19.16 5.54 2.07
CA GLU A 161 -18.61 6.25 0.91
C GLU A 161 -18.29 5.33 -0.26
N VAL A 162 -17.68 4.16 0.01
CA VAL A 162 -17.28 3.21 -1.03
C VAL A 162 -18.50 2.56 -1.68
N SER A 163 -19.49 2.22 -0.86
CA SER A 163 -20.71 1.54 -1.28
C SER A 163 -21.97 2.14 -0.63
N PRO A 164 -22.42 3.32 -1.08
CA PRO A 164 -23.65 3.93 -0.57
C PRO A 164 -24.90 3.08 -0.85
N ASP A 165 -24.94 2.40 -2.00
CA ASP A 165 -26.11 1.64 -2.46
C ASP A 165 -25.99 0.11 -2.26
N GLY A 166 -24.99 -0.34 -1.48
CA GLY A 166 -24.71 -1.78 -1.32
C GLY A 166 -24.05 -2.45 -2.54
N ARG A 167 -23.51 -1.66 -3.47
CA ARG A 167 -22.79 -2.15 -4.66
C ARG A 167 -21.51 -2.92 -4.29
N PRO A 168 -21.11 -3.92 -5.09
CA PRO A 168 -19.88 -4.64 -4.84
C PRO A 168 -18.64 -3.74 -4.92
N PHE A 169 -17.63 -4.00 -4.08
CA PHE A 169 -16.37 -3.26 -4.07
C PHE A 169 -15.17 -4.15 -3.77
N ALA A 170 -13.97 -3.72 -4.18
CA ALA A 170 -12.71 -4.39 -3.88
C ALA A 170 -12.27 -4.09 -2.44
N GLY A 171 -11.80 -5.09 -1.69
CA GLY A 171 -11.39 -4.90 -0.29
C GLY A 171 -10.22 -3.91 -0.15
N GLU A 172 -9.32 -3.92 -1.12
CA GLU A 172 -8.20 -2.99 -1.28
C GLU A 172 -8.66 -1.54 -1.35
N LEU A 173 -9.77 -1.27 -2.05
CA LEU A 173 -10.32 0.07 -2.17
C LEU A 173 -10.77 0.58 -0.81
N LEU A 174 -11.46 -0.26 -0.04
CA LEU A 174 -11.90 0.09 1.32
C LEU A 174 -10.69 0.35 2.22
N PHE A 175 -9.73 -0.57 2.24
CA PHE A 175 -8.51 -0.46 3.05
C PHE A 175 -7.73 0.82 2.72
N ASN A 176 -7.44 1.08 1.44
CA ASN A 176 -6.71 2.28 1.03
C ASN A 176 -7.45 3.58 1.45
N ARG A 177 -8.78 3.59 1.37
CA ARG A 177 -9.58 4.74 1.82
C ARG A 177 -9.51 4.94 3.34
N ILE A 178 -9.52 3.85 4.12
CA ILE A 178 -9.32 3.87 5.57
C ILE A 178 -7.95 4.48 5.89
N ILE A 179 -6.88 4.03 5.23
CA ILE A 179 -5.51 4.57 5.41
C ILE A 179 -5.49 6.08 5.18
N LEU A 180 -6.09 6.55 4.08
CA LEU A 180 -6.09 7.98 3.76
C LEU A 180 -6.92 8.82 4.74
N LYS A 181 -8.04 8.29 5.23
CA LYS A 181 -8.82 8.98 6.26
C LYS A 181 -8.09 8.99 7.61
N ALA A 182 -7.50 7.86 8.02
CA ALA A 182 -6.68 7.76 9.23
C ALA A 182 -5.48 8.71 9.20
N TRP A 183 -4.85 8.87 8.03
CA TRP A 183 -3.80 9.86 7.83
C TRP A 183 -4.31 11.29 8.03
N ARG A 184 -5.45 11.64 7.43
CA ARG A 184 -6.04 13.00 7.54
C ARG A 184 -6.49 13.33 8.96
N SER A 185 -6.94 12.34 9.74
CA SER A 185 -7.34 12.50 11.14
C SER A 185 -6.19 12.34 12.14
N SER A 186 -4.95 12.12 11.68
CA SER A 186 -3.79 11.81 12.52
C SER A 186 -3.98 10.57 13.42
N ALA A 187 -4.80 9.62 12.99
CA ALA A 187 -5.12 8.37 13.70
C ALA A 187 -4.36 7.15 13.16
N LEU A 188 -3.41 7.35 12.24
CA LEU A 188 -2.72 6.25 11.56
C LEU A 188 -1.92 5.36 12.54
N GLN A 189 -1.28 5.96 13.55
CA GLN A 189 -0.55 5.25 14.60
C GLN A 189 -1.44 4.35 15.48
N SER A 190 -2.70 4.73 15.65
CA SER A 190 -3.68 3.94 16.40
C SER A 190 -4.42 2.91 15.54
N LEU A 191 -4.18 2.91 14.23
CA LEU A 191 -4.86 2.02 13.31
C LEU A 191 -4.13 0.67 13.25
N ASP A 192 -4.47 -0.21 14.18
CA ASP A 192 -4.14 -1.62 14.07
C ASP A 192 -5.34 -2.35 13.44
N VAL A 193 -5.37 -2.38 12.11
CA VAL A 193 -6.42 -3.08 11.35
C VAL A 193 -5.75 -4.15 10.51
N SER A 194 -5.84 -5.39 10.98
CA SER A 194 -5.45 -6.52 10.17
C SER A 194 -6.49 -6.80 9.09
N ARG A 195 -6.10 -7.63 8.12
CA ARG A 195 -7.01 -8.13 7.10
C ARG A 195 -8.17 -8.90 7.72
N GLU A 196 -7.87 -9.71 8.72
CA GLU A 196 -8.82 -10.56 9.43
C GLU A 196 -9.85 -9.71 10.16
N ASP A 197 -9.43 -8.63 10.81
CA ASP A 197 -10.32 -7.69 11.49
C ASP A 197 -11.26 -6.99 10.49
N LEU A 198 -10.74 -6.54 9.35
CA LEU A 198 -11.54 -5.92 8.30
C LEU A 198 -12.57 -6.91 7.74
N ALA A 199 -12.15 -8.15 7.47
CA ALA A 199 -13.01 -9.20 6.95
C ALA A 199 -14.11 -9.59 7.96
N GLU A 200 -13.77 -9.68 9.24
CA GLU A 200 -14.72 -9.95 10.30
C GLU A 200 -15.72 -8.80 10.47
N ALA A 201 -15.25 -7.55 10.48
CA ALA A 201 -16.08 -6.36 10.57
C ALA A 201 -17.09 -6.28 9.41
N LEU A 202 -16.66 -6.59 8.19
CA LEU A 202 -17.51 -6.64 7.01
C LEU A 202 -18.56 -7.77 7.11
N THR A 203 -18.13 -8.95 7.55
CA THR A 203 -19.02 -10.12 7.74
C THR A 203 -20.10 -9.83 8.79
N ARG A 204 -19.74 -9.20 9.92
CA ARG A 204 -20.69 -8.75 10.95
C ARG A 204 -21.71 -7.74 10.42
N LYS A 205 -21.33 -6.93 9.42
CA LYS A 205 -22.20 -5.98 8.72
C LYS A 205 -22.98 -6.59 7.54
N GLY A 206 -22.93 -7.91 7.37
CA GLY A 206 -23.69 -8.65 6.36
C GLY A 206 -23.04 -8.73 4.98
N TRP A 207 -21.78 -8.33 4.83
CA TRP A 207 -21.04 -8.46 3.58
C TRP A 207 -20.44 -9.85 3.42
N ARG A 208 -20.36 -10.34 2.18
CA ARG A 208 -19.76 -11.63 1.81
C ARG A 208 -18.67 -11.41 0.76
N TYR A 209 -17.62 -12.21 0.82
CA TYR A 209 -16.52 -12.14 -0.13
C TYR A 209 -16.74 -13.11 -1.31
N ASN A 210 -16.69 -12.59 -2.54
CA ASN A 210 -16.69 -13.38 -3.76
C ASN A 210 -15.24 -13.62 -4.21
N ALA A 211 -14.75 -14.86 -4.08
CA ALA A 211 -13.39 -15.22 -4.44
C ALA A 211 -13.13 -15.22 -5.96
N ALA A 212 -14.17 -15.37 -6.80
CA ALA A 212 -14.01 -15.37 -8.25
C ALA A 212 -13.82 -13.95 -8.81
N ARG A 213 -14.47 -12.96 -8.20
CA ARG A 213 -14.38 -11.54 -8.58
C ARG A 213 -13.49 -10.70 -7.67
N HIS A 214 -12.98 -11.27 -6.58
CA HIS A 214 -12.22 -10.58 -5.54
C HIS A 214 -12.93 -9.34 -4.97
N GLN A 215 -14.24 -9.44 -4.74
CA GLN A 215 -15.09 -8.32 -4.32
C GLN A 215 -15.99 -8.71 -3.14
N TRP A 216 -16.30 -7.73 -2.29
CA TRP A 216 -17.31 -7.83 -1.24
C TRP A 216 -18.68 -7.43 -1.79
N PHE A 217 -19.74 -8.13 -1.40
CA PHE A 217 -21.13 -7.85 -1.81
C PHE A 217 -22.14 -8.14 -0.68
N GLN A 218 -23.33 -7.54 -0.73
CA GLN A 218 -24.35 -7.65 0.33
C GLN A 218 -25.63 -8.39 -0.10
N ASN A 219 -26.15 -8.18 -1.31
CA ASN A 219 -27.40 -8.80 -1.80
C ASN A 219 -27.24 -9.37 -3.21
N SER A 220 -27.49 -10.67 -3.35
CA SER A 220 -27.36 -11.52 -4.56
C SER A 220 -26.02 -11.41 -5.29
N GLU A 221 -25.35 -12.55 -5.49
CA GLU A 221 -24.18 -12.61 -6.38
C GLU A 221 -24.56 -11.96 -7.73
N PRO A 222 -23.82 -10.95 -8.24
CA PRO A 222 -24.17 -10.40 -9.54
C PRO A 222 -24.05 -11.54 -10.54
N ALA A 223 -25.10 -11.80 -11.33
CA ALA A 223 -25.16 -12.96 -12.21
C ALA A 223 -23.81 -13.17 -12.91
N SER A 224 -23.29 -14.40 -12.87
CA SER A 224 -22.21 -14.80 -13.76
C SER A 224 -22.71 -14.51 -15.17
N ALA A 225 -21.98 -13.68 -15.92
CA ALA A 225 -22.26 -13.51 -17.34
C ALA A 225 -21.97 -14.87 -18.00
N SER A 226 -23.00 -15.71 -18.06
CA SER A 226 -23.01 -16.89 -18.89
C SER A 226 -22.93 -16.38 -20.32
N PHE A 227 -21.73 -16.42 -20.90
CA PHE A 227 -21.60 -16.41 -22.35
C PHE A 227 -22.28 -17.67 -22.88
N GLN A 228 -23.58 -17.57 -23.15
CA GLN A 228 -24.28 -18.52 -24.01
C GLN A 228 -23.72 -18.32 -25.41
N PHE A 229 -22.74 -19.15 -25.79
CA PHE A 229 -22.48 -19.41 -27.19
C PHE A 229 -23.70 -20.16 -27.75
N SER A 230 -24.58 -19.44 -28.43
CA SER A 230 -25.52 -20.04 -29.37
C SER A 230 -24.73 -20.41 -30.64
N LEU A 231 -24.62 -21.72 -30.90
CA LEU A 231 -24.22 -22.29 -32.19
C LEU A 231 -25.28 -22.01 -33.25
#